data_AF-D5ZR83-F1
#
_entry.id   AF-D5ZR83-F1
#
_cell.length_a   1.000
_cell.length_b   1.000
_cell.length_c   1.000
_cell.angle_alpha   90.00
_cell.angle_beta   90.00
_cell.angle_gamma   90.00
#
_symmetry.space_group_name_H-M   'P 1'
#
loop_
_entity.id
_entity.type
_entity.pdbx_description
1 polymer ?
#
loop_
_entity_poly.entity_id
_entity_poly.type
_entity_poly.pdbx_seq_one_letter_code
_entity_poly.pdbx_strand_id
1 'polypeptide(L)'
;MRMNRLRTAHPVPWAGWPALAAGAVLCVVGWYGVSGERYAERQLPYLASCTIPGAALIVAGAVLLAHGRDTLAAARVEELYGLLVAAEPAGADGPGRPAGSTGSPVAVGDELLAVPGGTLWHRADCPLVAGRTEAVAVDANLVADAGLGPCPICEPPAPAEPPAPAEPPAPADG
;
A
#
# COMPACT_ATOMS: atom_id res chain seq x y z
N MET A 1 9.87 28.71 -4.05
CA MET A 1 8.57 29.15 -4.60
C MET A 1 8.26 28.38 -5.88
N ARG A 2 7.38 27.38 -5.82
CA ARG A 2 6.89 26.64 -7.00
C ARG A 2 5.42 26.25 -6.77
N MET A 3 4.53 27.23 -6.79
CA MET A 3 3.09 27.06 -6.58
C MET A 3 2.30 27.63 -7.78
N ASN A 4 2.57 27.14 -9.00
CA ASN A 4 1.81 27.66 -10.15
C ASN A 4 1.58 26.69 -11.31
N ARG A 5 1.26 25.42 -11.02
CA ARG A 5 0.61 24.53 -11.99
C ARG A 5 -0.53 23.82 -11.26
N LEU A 6 -1.62 23.54 -11.97
CA LEU A 6 -2.86 22.86 -11.53
C LEU A 6 -4.08 23.76 -11.24
N ARG A 7 -4.31 24.82 -12.03
CA ARG A 7 -5.68 25.38 -12.17
C ARG A 7 -6.38 25.03 -13.49
N THR A 8 -5.76 24.23 -14.35
CA THR A 8 -6.22 24.02 -15.73
C THR A 8 -6.70 22.60 -16.06
N ALA A 9 -6.94 21.74 -15.07
CA ALA A 9 -7.36 20.35 -15.33
C ALA A 9 -8.57 19.93 -14.49
N HIS A 10 -9.73 20.57 -14.66
CA HIS A 10 -11.02 19.99 -14.24
C HIS A 10 -12.25 20.34 -15.12
N PRO A 11 -12.15 20.79 -16.39
CA PRO A 11 -13.37 21.09 -17.16
C PRO A 11 -14.19 19.83 -17.47
N VAL A 12 -13.54 18.67 -17.56
CA VAL A 12 -14.12 17.40 -18.02
C VAL A 12 -15.15 16.83 -17.03
N PRO A 13 -14.84 16.60 -15.73
CA PRO A 13 -15.84 16.06 -14.80
C PRO A 13 -16.97 17.05 -14.47
N TRP A 14 -16.70 18.35 -14.53
CA TRP A 14 -17.70 19.37 -14.25
C TRP A 14 -18.74 19.50 -15.37
N ALA A 15 -18.40 19.09 -16.59
CA ALA A 15 -19.34 19.06 -17.71
C ALA A 15 -20.33 17.88 -17.66
N GLY A 16 -20.05 16.83 -16.87
CA GLY A 16 -20.93 15.66 -16.79
C GLY A 16 -22.24 15.91 -16.05
N TRP A 17 -22.20 16.68 -14.95
CA TRP A 17 -23.38 17.11 -14.19
C TRP A 17 -24.38 17.96 -14.99
N PRO A 18 -23.97 19.04 -15.68
CA PRO A 18 -24.88 19.84 -16.49
C PRO A 18 -25.42 19.04 -17.69
N ALA A 19 -24.62 18.14 -18.29
CA ALA A 19 -25.12 17.25 -19.34
C ALA A 19 -26.24 16.32 -18.84
N LEU A 20 -26.06 15.69 -17.67
CA LEU A 20 -27.10 14.88 -17.02
C LEU A 20 -28.36 15.70 -16.71
N ALA A 21 -28.19 16.88 -16.11
CA ALA A 21 -29.31 17.75 -15.74
C ALA A 21 -30.08 18.24 -16.99
N ALA A 22 -29.38 18.70 -18.01
CA ALA A 22 -29.98 19.13 -19.27
C ALA A 22 -30.71 17.98 -19.97
N GLY A 23 -30.12 16.77 -19.99
CA GLY A 23 -30.75 15.59 -20.54
C GLY A 23 -32.02 15.19 -19.79
N ALA A 24 -32.00 15.22 -18.45
CA ALA A 24 -33.19 14.96 -17.63
C ALA A 24 -34.31 15.97 -17.88
N VAL A 25 -33.97 17.26 -17.97
CA VAL A 25 -34.93 18.33 -18.31
C VAL A 25 -35.54 18.09 -19.69
N LEU A 26 -34.74 17.75 -20.70
CA LEU A 26 -35.23 17.43 -22.04
C LEU A 26 -36.18 16.23 -22.04
N CYS A 27 -35.87 15.17 -21.28
CA CYS A 27 -36.78 14.02 -21.15
C CYS A 27 -38.11 14.42 -20.51
N VAL A 28 -38.10 15.26 -19.47
CA VAL A 28 -39.34 15.77 -18.83
C VAL A 28 -40.16 16.64 -19.80
N VAL A 29 -39.50 17.52 -20.56
CA VAL A 29 -40.17 18.35 -21.57
C VAL A 29 -40.75 17.48 -22.69
N GLY A 30 -40.00 16.48 -23.16
CA GLY A 30 -40.47 15.50 -24.16
C GLY A 30 -41.69 14.73 -23.67
N TRP A 31 -41.67 14.24 -22.43
CA TRP A 31 -42.79 13.57 -21.79
C TRP A 31 -44.04 14.46 -21.72
N TYR A 32 -43.86 15.71 -21.30
CA TYR A 32 -44.96 16.67 -21.22
C TYR A 32 -45.56 16.97 -22.60
N GLY A 33 -44.71 17.14 -23.63
CA GLY A 33 -45.15 17.35 -25.01
C GLY A 33 -45.95 16.17 -25.57
N VAL A 34 -45.46 14.95 -25.39
CA VAL A 34 -46.16 13.72 -25.82
C VAL A 34 -47.50 13.55 -25.10
N SER A 35 -47.54 13.84 -23.79
CA SER A 35 -48.76 13.68 -22.98
C SER A 35 -49.89 14.64 -23.38
N GLY A 36 -49.55 15.78 -23.98
CA GLY A 36 -50.52 16.75 -24.50
C GLY A 36 -51.15 16.37 -25.84
N GLU A 37 -50.64 15.34 -26.52
CA GLU A 37 -50.98 15.04 -27.90
C GLU A 37 -51.72 13.70 -28.04
N ARG A 38 -52.84 13.71 -28.78
CA ARG A 38 -53.70 12.52 -28.94
C ARG A 38 -53.32 11.63 -30.12
N TYR A 39 -52.66 12.19 -31.12
CA TYR A 39 -52.29 11.47 -32.33
C TYR A 39 -50.83 11.07 -32.31
N ALA A 40 -50.54 9.77 -32.48
CA ALA A 40 -49.18 9.23 -32.45
C ALA A 40 -48.25 9.90 -33.48
N GLU A 41 -48.77 10.25 -34.66
CA GLU A 41 -48.03 10.97 -35.70
C GLU A 41 -47.50 12.34 -35.24
N ARG A 42 -48.25 13.02 -34.35
CA ARG A 42 -47.85 14.31 -33.75
C ARG A 42 -46.98 14.13 -32.50
N GLN A 43 -46.85 12.91 -31.96
CA GLN A 43 -45.95 12.58 -30.85
C GLN A 43 -44.50 12.36 -31.32
N LEU A 44 -44.29 11.84 -32.54
CA LEU A 44 -42.96 11.55 -33.10
C LEU A 44 -41.98 12.75 -33.03
N PRO A 45 -42.38 14.00 -33.36
CA PRO A 45 -41.49 15.16 -33.26
C PRO A 45 -40.98 15.44 -31.84
N TYR A 46 -41.80 15.24 -30.80
CA TYR A 46 -41.39 15.45 -29.40
C TYR A 46 -40.40 14.39 -28.93
N LEU A 47 -40.60 13.13 -29.35
CA LEU A 47 -39.65 12.06 -29.06
C LEU A 47 -38.30 12.31 -29.75
N ALA A 48 -38.33 12.70 -31.02
CA ALA A 48 -37.14 12.98 -31.81
C ALA A 48 -36.35 14.20 -31.32
N SER A 49 -37.04 15.28 -30.92
CA SER A 49 -36.39 16.54 -30.55
C SER A 49 -36.02 16.67 -29.07
N CYS A 50 -36.70 15.95 -28.17
CA CYS A 50 -36.46 16.07 -26.73
C CYS A 50 -35.98 14.76 -26.10
N THR A 51 -36.69 13.65 -26.31
CA THR A 51 -36.43 12.43 -25.54
C THR A 51 -35.16 11.69 -26.00
N ILE A 52 -34.98 11.50 -27.32
CA ILE A 52 -33.77 10.89 -27.88
C ILE A 52 -32.51 11.70 -27.52
N PRO A 53 -32.43 13.01 -27.81
CA PRO A 53 -31.26 13.80 -27.43
C PRO A 53 -31.11 13.93 -25.90
N GLY A 54 -32.20 13.97 -25.14
CA GLY A 54 -32.15 13.97 -23.68
C GLY A 54 -31.52 12.70 -23.11
N ALA A 55 -31.93 11.52 -23.60
CA ALA A 55 -31.34 10.24 -23.24
C ALA A 55 -29.86 10.16 -23.64
N ALA A 56 -29.50 10.64 -24.83
CA ALA A 56 -28.11 10.70 -25.28
C ALA A 56 -27.24 11.58 -24.35
N LEU A 57 -27.75 12.74 -23.93
CA LEU A 57 -27.07 13.62 -22.97
C LEU A 57 -26.91 12.96 -21.59
N ILE A 58 -27.90 12.21 -21.12
CA ILE A 58 -27.81 11.47 -19.86
C ILE A 58 -26.69 10.44 -19.94
N VAL A 59 -26.65 9.63 -21.00
CA VAL A 59 -25.60 8.61 -21.19
C VAL A 59 -24.23 9.25 -21.29
N ALA A 60 -24.08 10.30 -22.12
CA ALA A 60 -22.82 11.02 -22.26
C ALA A 60 -22.34 11.63 -20.93
N GLY A 61 -23.25 12.25 -20.17
CA GLY A 61 -22.95 12.81 -18.86
C GLY A 61 -22.53 11.74 -17.83
N ALA A 62 -23.20 10.58 -17.82
CA ALA A 62 -22.84 9.46 -16.97
C ALA A 62 -21.44 8.91 -17.30
N VAL A 63 -21.13 8.70 -18.57
CA VAL A 63 -19.80 8.25 -19.05
C VAL A 63 -18.72 9.25 -18.65
N LEU A 64 -18.97 10.54 -18.84
CA LEU A 64 -18.03 11.60 -18.50
C LEU A 64 -17.73 11.66 -16.99
N LEU A 65 -18.76 11.46 -16.17
CA LEU A 65 -18.63 11.39 -14.72
C LEU A 65 -17.92 10.11 -14.24
N ALA A 66 -18.12 8.98 -14.91
CA ALA A 66 -17.42 7.74 -14.60
C ALA A 66 -15.91 7.88 -14.89
N HIS A 67 -15.55 8.29 -16.11
CA HIS A 67 -14.15 8.54 -16.47
C HIS A 67 -13.48 9.60 -15.60
N GLY A 68 -14.20 10.67 -15.22
CA GLY A 68 -13.70 11.68 -14.29
C GLY A 68 -13.38 11.12 -12.90
N ARG A 69 -14.15 10.13 -12.41
CA ARG A 69 -13.87 9.46 -11.14
C ARG A 69 -12.69 8.50 -11.25
N ASP A 70 -12.61 7.72 -12.32
CA ASP A 70 -11.53 6.75 -12.53
C ASP A 70 -10.17 7.44 -12.67
N THR A 71 -10.12 8.55 -13.41
CA THR A 71 -8.89 9.35 -13.57
C THR A 71 -8.43 9.97 -12.24
N LEU A 72 -9.35 10.45 -11.41
CA LEU A 72 -9.03 10.95 -10.07
C LEU A 72 -8.52 9.82 -9.18
N ALA A 73 -9.19 8.66 -9.19
CA ALA A 73 -8.77 7.51 -8.41
C ALA A 73 -7.36 7.03 -8.81
N ALA A 74 -7.06 6.94 -10.11
CA ALA A 74 -5.73 6.58 -10.60
C ALA A 74 -4.65 7.57 -10.12
N ALA A 75 -4.93 8.88 -10.18
CA ALA A 75 -4.00 9.90 -9.68
C ALA A 75 -3.72 9.77 -8.17
N ARG A 76 -4.75 9.42 -7.38
CA ARG A 76 -4.60 9.19 -5.93
C ARG A 76 -3.78 7.94 -5.61
N VAL A 77 -3.96 6.88 -6.39
CA VAL A 77 -3.19 5.64 -6.23
C VAL A 77 -1.71 5.88 -6.55
N GLU A 78 -1.42 6.61 -7.63
CA GLU A 78 -0.04 6.97 -8.00
C GLU A 78 0.63 7.83 -6.92
N GLU A 79 -0.09 8.80 -6.36
CA GLU A 79 0.37 9.64 -5.24
C GLU A 79 0.70 8.78 -4.01
N LEU A 80 -0.17 7.84 -3.65
CA LEU A 80 0.04 6.92 -2.53
C LEU A 80 1.24 5.99 -2.78
N TYR A 81 1.37 5.44 -3.98
CA TYR A 81 2.49 4.59 -4.37
C TYR A 81 3.81 5.36 -4.27
N GLY A 82 3.84 6.60 -4.76
CA GLY A 82 5.00 7.48 -4.62
C GLY A 82 5.39 7.73 -3.17
N LEU A 83 4.42 7.94 -2.28
CA LEU A 83 4.68 8.10 -0.84
C LEU A 83 5.20 6.80 -0.19
N LEU A 84 4.63 5.65 -0.54
CA LEU A 84 5.05 4.35 -0.04
C LEU A 84 6.48 4.00 -0.46
N VAL A 85 6.82 4.25 -1.74
CA VAL A 85 8.17 3.99 -2.27
C VAL A 85 9.19 5.01 -1.74
N ALA A 86 8.82 6.29 -1.62
CA ALA A 86 9.71 7.30 -1.06
C ALA A 86 9.93 7.15 0.46
N ALA A 87 9.06 6.43 1.15
CA ALA A 87 9.18 6.10 2.57
C ALA A 87 10.05 4.86 2.85
N GLU A 88 10.61 4.21 1.83
CA GLU A 88 11.77 3.31 2.04
C GLU A 88 12.85 4.11 2.76
N PRO A 89 13.34 3.64 3.92
CA PRO A 89 14.10 4.47 4.82
C PRO A 89 15.43 4.86 4.17
N ALA A 90 15.59 6.15 3.87
CA ALA A 90 16.86 6.84 3.75
C ALA A 90 17.57 6.88 5.13
N GLY A 91 17.81 5.69 5.69
CA GLY A 91 18.34 5.46 7.02
C GLY A 91 19.44 4.41 6.98
N ALA A 92 20.43 4.60 6.11
CA ALA A 92 21.65 3.79 6.12
C ALA A 92 22.92 4.55 5.69
N ASP A 93 22.91 5.89 5.65
CA ASP A 93 24.11 6.68 5.38
C ASP A 93 24.78 7.15 6.68
N GLY A 94 25.30 6.17 7.43
CA GLY A 94 26.47 6.39 8.29
C GLY A 94 27.73 6.23 7.43
N PRO A 95 28.78 7.07 7.58
CA PRO A 95 29.93 7.04 6.69
C PRO A 95 30.76 5.78 6.96
N GLY A 96 30.60 4.72 6.16
CA GLY A 96 31.47 3.54 6.26
C GLY A 96 30.99 2.19 5.70
N ARG A 97 30.25 2.12 4.59
CA ARG A 97 29.98 0.82 3.93
C ARG A 97 30.08 0.94 2.40
N PRO A 98 30.84 0.08 1.70
CA PRO A 98 30.94 0.14 0.25
C PRO A 98 29.62 -0.26 -0.41
N ALA A 99 29.23 0.53 -1.40
CA ALA A 99 28.06 0.31 -2.23
C ALA A 99 28.23 -0.95 -3.10
N GLY A 100 27.30 -1.89 -2.96
CA GLY A 100 27.18 -3.02 -3.88
C GLY A 100 26.28 -4.13 -3.32
N SER A 101 25.05 -4.23 -3.85
CA SER A 101 24.30 -5.46 -4.14
C SER A 101 22.79 -5.24 -3.97
N THR A 102 22.08 -5.27 -5.10
CA THR A 102 20.63 -5.48 -5.23
C THR A 102 20.28 -6.92 -4.85
N GLY A 103 20.28 -7.17 -3.56
CA GLY A 103 19.75 -8.36 -2.91
C GLY A 103 19.54 -7.98 -1.45
N SER A 104 18.40 -8.38 -0.87
CA SER A 104 18.15 -8.19 0.57
C SER A 104 19.42 -8.59 1.33
N PRO A 105 19.99 -7.73 2.20
CA PRO A 105 21.25 -8.03 2.85
C PRO A 105 21.07 -9.32 3.63
N VAL A 106 21.68 -10.39 3.13
CA VAL A 106 21.74 -11.65 3.86
C VAL A 106 22.50 -11.34 5.13
N ALA A 107 21.84 -11.51 6.26
CA ALA A 107 22.45 -11.28 7.55
C ALA A 107 23.63 -12.26 7.72
N VAL A 108 24.82 -11.75 8.03
CA VAL A 108 26.07 -12.52 8.16
C VAL A 108 26.69 -12.38 9.54
N GLY A 109 26.08 -11.62 10.45
CA GLY A 109 26.59 -11.42 11.81
C GLY A 109 26.58 -12.71 12.63
N ASP A 110 27.61 -12.90 13.46
CA ASP A 110 27.77 -14.08 14.33
C ASP A 110 27.10 -13.89 15.70
N GLU A 111 26.80 -12.66 16.08
CA GLU A 111 26.05 -12.35 17.30
C GLU A 111 24.58 -12.77 17.14
N LEU A 112 24.08 -13.51 18.13
CA LEU A 112 22.71 -14.03 18.13
C LEU A 112 21.84 -13.25 19.10
N LEU A 113 20.68 -12.80 18.62
CA LEU A 113 19.72 -12.01 19.38
C LEU A 113 18.32 -12.62 19.31
N ALA A 114 17.52 -12.43 20.35
CA ALA A 114 16.09 -12.74 20.38
C ALA A 114 15.32 -11.55 20.95
N VAL A 115 14.10 -11.34 20.45
CA VAL A 115 13.20 -10.32 20.99
C VAL A 115 12.38 -10.94 22.13
N PRO A 116 12.29 -10.30 23.30
CA PRO A 116 11.47 -10.77 24.40
C PRO A 116 10.01 -11.03 23.97
N GLY A 117 9.49 -12.22 24.27
CA GLY A 117 8.15 -12.67 23.84
C GLY A 117 8.07 -13.20 22.41
N GLY A 118 9.17 -13.16 21.66
CA GLY A 118 9.32 -13.84 20.37
C GLY A 118 9.60 -15.33 20.53
N THR A 119 9.41 -16.08 19.45
CA THR A 119 9.68 -17.53 19.39
C THR A 119 10.91 -17.85 18.56
N LEU A 120 11.62 -16.83 18.07
CA LEU A 120 12.73 -16.99 17.14
C LEU A 120 14.00 -16.31 17.65
N TRP A 121 15.15 -16.90 17.36
CA TRP A 121 16.44 -16.22 17.45
C TRP A 121 16.95 -15.84 16.06
N HIS A 122 17.78 -14.81 16.01
CA HIS A 122 18.21 -14.13 14.80
C HIS A 122 19.70 -13.81 14.85
N ARG A 123 20.32 -13.57 13.70
CA ARG A 123 21.59 -12.85 13.63
C ARG A 123 21.36 -11.37 13.96
N ALA A 124 22.33 -10.70 14.59
CA ALA A 124 22.20 -9.31 15.03
C ALA A 124 21.90 -8.32 13.89
N ASP A 125 22.33 -8.62 12.67
CA ASP A 125 22.07 -7.82 11.46
C ASP A 125 20.82 -8.25 10.67
N CYS A 126 20.00 -9.15 11.23
CA CYS A 126 18.71 -9.50 10.64
C CYS A 126 17.75 -8.29 10.65
N PRO A 127 17.10 -7.93 9.53
CA PRO A 127 16.20 -6.77 9.47
C PRO A 127 15.00 -6.84 10.43
N LEU A 128 14.66 -8.02 10.95
CA LEU A 128 13.60 -8.19 11.94
C LEU A 128 14.02 -7.79 13.37
N VAL A 129 15.33 -7.75 13.64
CA VAL A 129 15.92 -7.44 14.95
C VAL A 129 16.80 -6.19 14.92
N ALA A 130 17.31 -5.80 13.75
CA ALA A 130 18.08 -4.58 13.57
C ALA A 130 17.30 -3.36 14.08
N GLY A 131 17.88 -2.64 15.06
CA GLY A 131 17.29 -1.44 15.66
C GLY A 131 16.27 -1.71 16.79
N ARG A 132 16.02 -2.97 17.17
CA ARG A 132 15.18 -3.33 18.34
C ARG A 132 15.98 -3.20 19.63
N THR A 133 15.71 -2.16 20.41
CA THR A 133 16.41 -1.91 21.69
C THR A 133 16.14 -2.96 22.75
N GLU A 134 15.01 -3.66 22.62
CA GLU A 134 14.58 -4.74 23.50
C GLU A 134 15.24 -6.09 23.19
N ALA A 135 16.02 -6.21 22.11
CA ALA A 135 16.66 -7.47 21.73
C ALA A 135 17.73 -7.88 22.76
N VAL A 136 17.72 -9.16 23.14
CA VAL A 136 18.61 -9.74 24.14
C VAL A 136 19.51 -10.78 23.47
N ALA A 137 20.77 -10.86 23.93
CA ALA A 137 21.72 -11.86 23.48
C ALA A 137 21.25 -13.28 23.79
N VAL A 138 21.50 -14.19 22.83
CA VAL A 138 21.08 -15.58 22.89
C VAL A 138 22.29 -16.49 23.08
N ASP A 139 22.22 -17.34 24.09
CA ASP A 139 23.13 -18.47 24.30
C ASP A 139 22.38 -19.81 24.18
N ALA A 140 23.12 -20.93 24.23
CA ALA A 140 22.53 -22.26 24.07
C ALA A 140 21.52 -22.62 25.18
N ASN A 141 21.72 -22.11 26.39
CA ASN A 141 20.81 -22.35 27.52
C ASN A 141 19.48 -21.63 27.29
N LEU A 142 19.52 -20.37 26.86
CA LEU A 142 18.33 -19.58 26.57
C LEU A 142 17.50 -20.19 25.44
N VAL A 143 18.14 -20.72 24.38
CA VAL A 143 17.42 -21.42 23.30
C VAL A 143 16.68 -22.65 23.83
N ALA A 144 17.33 -23.45 24.67
CA ALA A 144 16.74 -24.65 25.24
C ALA A 144 15.60 -24.33 26.22
N ASP A 145 15.81 -23.39 27.13
CA ASP A 145 14.85 -23.03 28.18
C ASP A 145 13.61 -22.31 27.63
N ALA A 146 13.80 -21.42 26.65
CA ALA A 146 12.72 -20.64 26.07
C ALA A 146 12.09 -21.29 24.81
N GLY A 147 12.62 -22.45 24.37
CA GLY A 147 12.10 -23.17 23.21
C GLY A 147 12.11 -22.34 21.92
N LEU A 148 13.13 -21.50 21.75
CA LEU A 148 13.25 -20.66 20.57
C LEU A 148 13.54 -21.53 19.34
N GLY A 149 13.19 -21.04 18.15
CA GLY A 149 13.52 -21.64 16.85
C GLY A 149 14.44 -20.74 16.01
N PRO A 150 15.22 -21.28 15.05
CA PRO A 150 16.05 -20.46 14.19
C PRO A 150 15.16 -19.65 13.24
N CYS A 151 15.45 -18.36 13.08
CA CYS A 151 14.72 -17.54 12.11
C CYS A 151 14.96 -18.04 10.67
N PRO A 152 13.91 -18.28 9.87
CA PRO A 152 14.05 -18.77 8.49
C PRO A 152 14.53 -17.71 7.49
N ILE A 153 14.61 -16.43 7.90
CA ILE A 153 15.02 -15.33 7.01
C ILE A 153 16.54 -15.11 7.08
N CYS A 154 17.14 -15.20 8.26
CA CYS A 154 18.58 -15.00 8.44
C CYS A 154 19.38 -16.28 8.70
N GLU A 155 18.70 -17.44 8.76
CA GLU A 155 19.29 -18.77 8.97
C GLU A 155 20.48 -18.74 9.96
N PRO A 156 20.24 -18.37 11.23
CA PRO A 156 21.30 -18.21 12.21
C PRO A 156 21.95 -19.57 12.54
N PRO A 157 23.26 -19.61 12.82
CA PRO A 157 23.91 -20.83 13.27
C PRO A 157 23.34 -21.24 14.65
N ALA A 158 23.59 -22.49 15.03
CA ALA A 158 23.32 -22.93 16.38
C ALA A 158 24.17 -22.09 17.37
N PRO A 159 23.63 -21.69 18.53
CA PRO A 159 24.41 -21.02 19.56
C PRO A 159 25.59 -21.88 20.01
N ALA A 160 26.71 -21.25 20.33
CA ALA A 160 27.85 -21.96 20.90
C ALA A 160 27.44 -22.63 22.22
N GLU A 161 27.79 -23.91 22.36
CA GLU A 161 27.57 -24.66 23.59
C GLU A 161 28.48 -24.09 24.70
N PRO A 162 27.96 -23.84 25.92
CA PRO A 162 28.75 -23.28 27.00
C PRO A 162 29.91 -24.24 27.36
N PRO A 163 31.09 -23.72 27.76
CA PRO A 163 32.20 -24.55 28.17
C PRO A 163 31.78 -25.43 29.37
N ALA A 164 32.09 -26.72 29.29
CA ALA A 164 31.79 -27.68 30.35
C ALA A 164 32.33 -27.18 31.70
N PRO A 165 31.57 -27.36 32.81
CA PRO A 165 32.03 -26.93 34.12
C PRO A 165 33.37 -27.59 34.45
N ALA A 166 34.34 -26.77 34.87
CA ALA A 166 35.67 -27.23 35.24
C ALA A 166 35.56 -28.34 36.30
N GLU A 167 36.21 -29.47 36.03
CA GLU A 167 36.27 -30.62 36.93
C GLU A 167 36.81 -30.15 38.30
N PRO A 168 36.10 -30.42 39.41
CA PRO A 168 36.55 -30.00 40.73
C PRO A 168 37.90 -30.66 41.05
N PRO A 169 38.83 -29.94 41.71
CA PRO A 169 40.14 -30.50 42.02
C PRO A 169 39.99 -31.76 42.86
N ALA A 170 40.72 -32.81 42.46
CA ALA A 170 40.74 -34.09 43.15
C ALA A 170 41.02 -33.92 44.66
N PRO A 171 40.37 -34.71 45.53
CA PRO A 171 40.61 -34.63 46.97
C PRO A 171 42.09 -34.92 47.26
N ALA A 172 42.70 -34.07 48.08
CA ALA A 172 44.05 -34.30 48.58
C ALA A 172 44.02 -35.48 49.57
N ASP A 173 44.58 -36.61 49.17
CA ASP A 173 44.83 -37.74 50.07
C ASP A 173 45.90 -37.30 51.11
N GLY A 174 45.54 -37.40 52.38
CA GLY A 174 46.38 -37.10 53.55
C GLY A 174 47.14 -38.30 54.09
#